data_AF-A0A1D1V5P2-F1
#
_entry.id   AF-A0A1D1V5P2-F1
#
_cell.length_a   1.000
_cell.length_b   1.000
_cell.length_c   1.000
_cell.angle_alpha   90.00
_cell.angle_beta   90.00
_cell.angle_gamma   90.00
#
_symmetry.space_group_name_H-M   'P 1'
#
loop_
_entity.id
_entity.type
_entity.pdbx_description
1 polymer ?
#
loop_
_entity_poly.entity_id
_entity_poly.type
_entity_poly.pdbx_seq_one_letter_code
_entity_poly.pdbx_strand_id
1 'polypeptide(L)'
;MKHRHVSIRYTESIKCLLRCHLQHDKSWNLPSDAFPILPNRTFTNLMHHWEEIQNDPAEMEFLEVMSSYFYKTFKGIADYGDLIDMDQLGVIHGRIRINNMTIFGTYGDKLGVGLYLSGSSLDHACLPNACPSFSGTLLNIHTTESVDCFDNLRLSYLDKLYFSKPRREMLQKRYYFDCLCRACVDESLDKRMNSVRCSNCDGVILMEPFSFESEPCQKCAQSCSEKDVENVRQMLELGRHTQILLSEAKKSDGQSSESSFIVRRAEQ
;
A
#
# COMPACT_ATOMS: atom_id res chain seq x y z
N MET A 1 -16.18 -19.90 -28.76
CA MET A 1 -15.16 -18.91 -28.33
C MET A 1 -15.24 -18.80 -26.82
N LYS A 2 -14.14 -19.06 -26.10
CA LYS A 2 -14.11 -19.07 -24.64
C LYS A 2 -14.31 -17.65 -24.11
N HIS A 3 -15.47 -17.38 -23.51
CA HIS A 3 -15.68 -16.17 -22.72
C HIS A 3 -14.70 -16.20 -21.54
N ARG A 4 -13.68 -15.35 -21.56
CA ARG A 4 -12.85 -15.09 -20.39
C ARG A 4 -13.74 -14.44 -19.35
N HIS A 5 -13.98 -15.13 -18.23
CA HIS A 5 -14.56 -14.53 -17.04
C HIS A 5 -13.63 -13.39 -16.58
N VAL A 6 -13.97 -12.16 -16.92
CA VAL A 6 -13.41 -10.98 -16.24
C VAL A 6 -14.23 -10.81 -14.97
N SER A 7 -13.71 -11.32 -13.86
CA SER A 7 -14.25 -11.07 -12.52
C SER A 7 -14.03 -9.59 -12.19
N ILE A 8 -14.99 -8.72 -12.51
CA ILE A 8 -14.93 -7.29 -12.16
C ILE A 8 -15.29 -7.16 -10.68
N ARG A 9 -14.26 -7.05 -9.84
CA ARG A 9 -14.37 -6.88 -8.37
C ARG A 9 -14.30 -5.40 -7.98
N TYR A 10 -15.31 -4.58 -8.27
CA TYR A 10 -15.33 -3.16 -7.85
C TYR A 10 -16.73 -2.58 -7.54
N THR A 11 -17.62 -3.35 -6.90
CA THR A 11 -18.95 -2.86 -6.51
C THR A 11 -18.93 -1.73 -5.48
N GLU A 12 -17.89 -1.63 -4.67
CA GLU A 12 -17.88 -0.70 -3.54
C GLU A 12 -17.18 0.63 -3.80
N SER A 13 -16.16 0.67 -4.69
CA SER A 13 -15.64 1.94 -5.23
C SER A 13 -16.76 2.69 -5.96
N ILE A 14 -17.59 1.94 -6.68
CA ILE A 14 -18.82 2.42 -7.34
C ILE A 14 -19.80 2.99 -6.31
N LYS A 15 -20.12 2.26 -5.24
CA LYS A 15 -20.99 2.78 -4.16
C LYS A 15 -20.41 3.99 -3.43
N CYS A 16 -19.08 4.05 -3.25
CA CYS A 16 -18.41 5.22 -2.65
C CYS A 16 -18.50 6.44 -3.56
N LEU A 17 -18.19 6.27 -4.85
CA LEU A 17 -18.34 7.28 -5.88
C LEU A 17 -19.78 7.80 -5.94
N LEU A 18 -20.77 6.90 -5.87
CA LEU A 18 -22.19 7.25 -5.83
C LEU A 18 -22.62 7.96 -4.56
N ARG A 19 -22.09 7.58 -3.38
CA ARG A 19 -22.35 8.28 -2.11
C ARG A 19 -21.71 9.67 -2.08
N CYS A 20 -20.53 9.83 -2.67
CA CYS A 20 -19.88 11.13 -2.82
C CYS A 20 -20.65 12.04 -3.78
N HIS A 21 -21.29 11.46 -4.79
CA HIS A 21 -21.92 12.23 -5.86
C HIS A 21 -23.41 12.52 -5.66
N LEU A 22 -24.18 11.67 -4.96
CA LEU A 22 -25.54 12.03 -4.55
C LEU A 22 -25.45 13.28 -3.66
N GLN A 23 -25.73 14.44 -4.25
CA GLN A 23 -25.49 15.84 -3.81
C GLN A 23 -26.11 16.24 -2.44
N HIS A 24 -26.47 15.28 -1.59
CA HIS A 24 -27.22 15.50 -0.35
C HIS A 24 -26.51 15.01 0.91
N ASP A 25 -25.42 14.24 0.81
CA ASP A 25 -24.65 13.88 1.99
C ASP A 25 -23.59 14.95 2.31
N LYS A 26 -24.04 16.06 2.93
CA LYS A 26 -23.15 17.14 3.41
C LYS A 26 -22.14 16.64 4.46
N SER A 27 -22.30 15.43 4.99
CA SER A 27 -21.43 14.87 6.03
C SER A 27 -20.00 14.63 5.55
N TRP A 28 -19.77 14.48 4.25
CA TRP A 28 -18.42 14.31 3.67
C TRP A 28 -17.55 15.59 3.69
N ASN A 29 -18.18 16.75 3.83
CA ASN A 29 -17.52 18.03 4.06
C ASN A 29 -17.31 18.30 5.56
N LEU A 30 -17.82 17.43 6.43
CA LEU A 30 -17.60 17.54 7.86
C LEU A 30 -16.32 16.78 8.23
N PRO A 31 -15.51 17.32 9.16
CA PRO A 31 -14.33 16.62 9.63
C PRO A 31 -14.71 15.31 10.34
N SER A 32 -13.76 14.39 10.40
CA SER A 32 -13.86 13.20 11.25
C SER A 32 -13.66 13.62 12.71
N ASP A 33 -14.63 13.31 13.58
CA ASP A 33 -14.50 13.54 15.04
C ASP A 33 -13.54 12.53 15.69
N ALA A 34 -13.09 11.51 14.95
CA ALA A 34 -12.15 10.52 15.42
C ALA A 34 -10.70 11.00 15.27
N PHE A 35 -9.98 10.89 16.38
CA PHE A 35 -8.61 11.38 16.63
C PHE A 35 -8.53 12.91 16.73
N PRO A 36 -8.92 13.51 17.89
CA PRO A 36 -8.80 14.96 18.15
C PRO A 36 -7.39 15.53 17.98
N ILE A 37 -6.40 14.63 17.99
CA ILE A 37 -4.97 14.95 17.95
C ILE A 37 -4.45 14.99 16.50
N LEU A 38 -5.13 14.32 15.56
CA LEU A 38 -4.76 14.35 14.14
C LEU A 38 -5.50 15.48 13.42
N PRO A 39 -4.95 15.98 12.29
CA PRO A 39 -5.62 17.00 11.51
C PRO A 39 -7.02 16.58 11.08
N ASN A 40 -7.96 17.51 11.26
CA ASN A 40 -9.31 17.37 10.74
C ASN A 40 -9.28 17.38 9.20
N ARG A 41 -9.42 16.19 8.60
CA ARG A 41 -9.54 16.03 7.14
C ARG A 41 -10.98 15.74 6.75
N THR A 42 -11.35 16.29 5.60
CA THR A 42 -12.57 15.96 4.87
C THR A 42 -12.19 15.22 3.60
N PHE A 43 -13.15 14.59 2.93
CA PHE A 43 -12.87 13.90 1.68
C PHE A 43 -12.32 14.85 0.61
N THR A 44 -12.86 16.08 0.52
CA THR A 44 -12.44 17.08 -0.46
C THR A 44 -10.99 17.53 -0.30
N ASN A 45 -10.41 17.34 0.87
CA ASN A 45 -9.05 17.76 1.20
C ASN A 45 -8.02 16.64 1.04
N LEU A 46 -8.44 15.44 0.65
CA LEU A 46 -7.54 14.33 0.40
C LEU A 46 -6.72 14.55 -0.87
N MET A 47 -5.45 14.13 -0.82
CA MET A 47 -4.55 14.10 -1.96
C MET A 47 -5.10 13.16 -3.04
N HIS A 48 -5.10 13.60 -4.29
CA HIS A 48 -5.64 12.79 -5.40
C HIS A 48 -4.59 12.32 -6.41
N HIS A 49 -3.48 13.04 -6.59
CA HIS A 49 -2.48 12.75 -7.63
C HIS A 49 -3.11 12.56 -9.02
N TRP A 50 -4.02 13.47 -9.42
CA TRP A 50 -4.78 13.28 -10.65
C TRP A 50 -3.86 13.49 -11.86
N GLU A 51 -2.95 14.46 -11.72
CA GLU A 51 -1.92 14.81 -12.68
C GLU A 51 -1.00 13.63 -12.99
N GLU A 52 -0.60 12.86 -11.97
CA GLU A 52 0.21 11.65 -12.17
C GLU A 52 -0.62 10.48 -12.72
N ILE A 53 -1.86 10.31 -12.24
CA ILE A 53 -2.78 9.28 -12.73
C ILE A 53 -3.11 9.47 -14.22
N GLN A 54 -3.29 10.70 -14.68
CA GLN A 54 -3.52 11.02 -16.10
C GLN A 54 -2.39 10.52 -17.01
N ASN A 55 -1.18 10.42 -16.47
CA ASN A 55 0.00 9.96 -17.18
C ASN A 55 0.24 8.44 -17.01
N ASP A 56 -0.60 7.72 -16.25
CA ASP A 56 -0.54 6.26 -16.09
C ASP A 56 -1.58 5.58 -17.02
N PRO A 57 -1.16 4.95 -18.13
CA PRO A 57 -2.09 4.36 -19.10
C PRO A 57 -3.00 3.27 -18.52
N ALA A 58 -2.50 2.49 -17.54
CA ALA A 58 -3.29 1.43 -16.93
C ALA A 58 -4.41 1.99 -16.04
N GLU A 59 -4.16 3.12 -15.38
CA GLU A 59 -5.17 3.81 -14.59
C GLU A 59 -6.19 4.54 -15.45
N MET A 60 -5.75 5.17 -16.55
CA MET A 60 -6.68 5.80 -17.49
C MET A 60 -7.60 4.77 -18.16
N GLU A 61 -7.06 3.62 -18.59
CA GLU A 61 -7.88 2.50 -19.09
C GLU A 61 -8.91 2.04 -18.04
N PHE A 62 -8.49 1.91 -16.77
CA PHE A 62 -9.40 1.56 -15.68
C PHE A 62 -10.53 2.59 -15.51
N LEU A 63 -10.21 3.89 -15.54
CA LEU A 63 -11.19 4.97 -15.38
C LEU A 63 -12.18 5.04 -16.54
N GLU A 64 -11.74 4.83 -17.78
CA GLU A 64 -12.60 4.75 -18.95
C GLU A 64 -13.59 3.58 -18.85
N VAL A 65 -13.10 2.41 -18.43
CA VAL A 65 -13.94 1.23 -18.20
C VAL A 65 -14.96 1.52 -17.10
N MET A 66 -14.53 2.10 -15.97
CA MET A 66 -15.41 2.50 -14.86
C MET A 66 -16.48 3.49 -15.32
N SER A 67 -16.10 4.54 -16.05
CA SER A 67 -17.01 5.54 -16.62
C SER A 67 -18.06 4.89 -17.54
N SER A 68 -17.64 3.95 -18.40
CA SER A 68 -18.56 3.18 -19.25
C SER A 68 -19.57 2.34 -18.44
N TYR A 69 -19.13 1.72 -17.35
CA TYR A 69 -20.02 0.96 -16.47
C TYR A 69 -21.01 1.87 -15.74
N PHE A 70 -20.55 2.99 -15.19
CA PHE A 70 -21.44 3.95 -14.55
C PHE A 70 -22.48 4.47 -15.54
N TYR A 71 -22.07 4.91 -16.73
CA TYR A 71 -23.00 5.34 -17.76
C TYR A 71 -24.06 4.26 -18.04
N LYS A 72 -23.67 3.01 -18.23
CA LYS A 72 -24.61 1.90 -18.46
C LYS A 72 -25.54 1.64 -17.27
N THR A 73 -25.04 1.73 -16.04
CA THR A 73 -25.82 1.46 -14.82
C THR A 73 -26.79 2.59 -14.49
N PHE A 74 -26.43 3.84 -14.74
CA PHE A 74 -27.22 5.01 -14.36
C PHE A 74 -28.11 5.54 -15.48
N LYS A 75 -27.85 5.17 -16.75
CA LYS A 75 -28.69 5.48 -17.90
C LYS A 75 -30.13 4.99 -17.67
N GLY A 76 -31.01 5.93 -17.32
CA GLY A 76 -32.41 5.69 -16.97
C GLY A 76 -32.84 6.31 -15.64
N ILE A 77 -31.91 6.59 -14.73
CA ILE A 77 -32.14 7.37 -13.50
C ILE A 77 -31.67 8.81 -13.69
N ALA A 78 -30.52 9.00 -14.34
CA ALA A 78 -29.92 10.28 -14.75
C ALA A 78 -28.88 10.02 -15.85
N ASP A 79 -28.54 11.00 -16.68
CA ASP A 79 -27.42 10.85 -17.62
C ASP A 79 -26.10 11.01 -16.85
N TYR A 80 -25.30 9.94 -16.77
CA TYR A 80 -24.02 9.95 -16.04
C TYR A 80 -23.04 11.00 -16.59
N GLY A 81 -23.08 11.27 -17.90
CA GLY A 81 -22.22 12.29 -18.50
C GLY A 81 -22.52 13.71 -18.01
N ASP A 82 -23.76 13.97 -17.59
CA ASP A 82 -24.17 15.23 -16.96
C ASP A 82 -23.88 15.24 -15.44
N LEU A 83 -23.64 14.07 -14.86
CA LEU A 83 -23.39 13.88 -13.43
C LEU A 83 -21.91 14.03 -13.08
N ILE A 84 -21.02 13.31 -13.76
CA ILE A 84 -19.59 13.28 -13.43
C ILE A 84 -18.77 13.22 -14.73
N ASP A 85 -17.95 14.24 -14.96
CA ASP A 85 -16.96 14.23 -16.05
C ASP A 85 -15.71 13.39 -15.69
N MET A 86 -14.84 13.15 -16.67
CA MET A 86 -13.66 12.32 -16.47
C MET A 86 -12.66 12.90 -15.45
N ASP A 87 -12.54 14.22 -15.35
CA ASP A 87 -11.63 14.86 -14.41
C ASP A 87 -12.15 14.72 -12.98
N GLN A 88 -13.45 14.92 -12.76
CA GLN A 88 -14.10 14.71 -11.48
C GLN A 88 -14.01 13.24 -11.04
N LEU A 89 -14.27 12.30 -11.97
CA LEU A 89 -14.11 10.87 -11.70
C LEU A 89 -12.66 10.54 -11.33
N GLY A 90 -11.70 11.08 -12.07
CA GLY A 90 -10.27 10.94 -11.83
C GLY A 90 -9.84 11.44 -10.45
N VAL A 91 -10.29 12.64 -10.05
CA VAL A 91 -10.02 13.22 -8.73
C VAL A 91 -10.61 12.35 -7.62
N ILE A 92 -11.86 11.88 -7.75
CA ILE A 92 -12.48 11.04 -6.71
C ILE A 92 -11.77 9.68 -6.61
N HIS A 93 -11.46 9.05 -7.75
CA HIS A 93 -10.66 7.82 -7.79
C HIS A 93 -9.31 8.02 -7.13
N GLY A 94 -8.61 9.09 -7.47
CA GLY A 94 -7.33 9.47 -6.87
C GLY A 94 -7.42 9.59 -5.35
N ARG A 95 -8.40 10.33 -4.82
CA ARG A 95 -8.60 10.45 -3.36
C ARG A 95 -8.80 9.10 -2.69
N ILE A 96 -9.65 8.24 -3.25
CA ILE A 96 -9.89 6.91 -2.68
C ILE A 96 -8.64 6.05 -2.78
N ARG A 97 -7.99 6.05 -3.95
CA ARG A 97 -6.80 5.25 -4.25
C ARG A 97 -5.66 5.64 -3.31
N ILE A 98 -5.32 6.91 -3.21
CA ILE A 98 -4.12 7.37 -2.49
C ILE A 98 -4.28 7.24 -0.97
N ASN A 99 -5.50 7.39 -0.44
CA ASN A 99 -5.72 7.56 0.99
C ASN A 99 -6.39 6.34 1.66
N ASN A 100 -6.72 5.28 0.91
CA ASN A 100 -7.27 4.07 1.52
C ASN A 100 -6.21 3.29 2.31
N MET A 101 -6.68 2.59 3.34
CA MET A 101 -5.88 1.68 4.14
C MET A 101 -6.45 0.26 3.99
N THR A 102 -5.56 -0.73 3.90
CA THR A 102 -5.96 -2.14 3.94
C THR A 102 -6.32 -2.53 5.36
N ILE A 103 -7.49 -3.15 5.54
CA ILE A 103 -7.93 -3.69 6.82
C ILE A 103 -7.46 -5.14 6.88
N PHE A 104 -6.67 -5.45 7.89
CA PHE A 104 -6.14 -6.79 8.13
C PHE A 104 -6.87 -7.50 9.26
N GLY A 105 -7.08 -8.81 9.08
CA GLY A 105 -7.53 -9.71 10.13
C GLY A 105 -6.40 -10.10 11.07
N THR A 106 -6.75 -10.85 12.11
CA THR A 106 -5.83 -11.27 13.18
C THR A 106 -4.59 -12.01 12.67
N TYR A 107 -4.70 -12.68 11.52
CA TYR A 107 -3.61 -13.48 10.94
C TYR A 107 -2.89 -12.78 9.78
N GLY A 108 -3.11 -11.47 9.59
CA GLY A 108 -2.53 -10.68 8.50
C GLY A 108 -3.19 -10.93 7.14
N ASP A 109 -4.33 -11.59 7.12
CA ASP A 109 -5.19 -11.73 5.95
C ASP A 109 -5.88 -10.40 5.64
N LYS A 110 -6.04 -10.10 4.34
CA LYS A 110 -6.72 -8.88 3.92
C LYS A 110 -8.23 -9.10 4.00
N LEU A 111 -8.89 -8.36 4.88
CA LEU A 111 -10.35 -8.40 5.03
C LEU A 111 -11.05 -7.41 4.09
N GLY A 112 -10.43 -6.25 3.88
CA GLY A 112 -11.04 -5.18 3.10
C GLY A 112 -10.15 -3.96 2.95
N VAL A 113 -10.78 -2.86 2.56
CA VAL A 113 -10.15 -1.54 2.45
C VAL A 113 -11.09 -0.50 3.08
N GLY A 114 -10.52 0.46 3.80
CA GLY A 114 -11.26 1.52 4.46
C GLY A 114 -10.65 2.89 4.16
N LEU A 115 -11.48 3.92 4.15
CA LEU A 115 -11.03 5.30 4.03
C LEU A 115 -11.17 5.99 5.40
N TYR A 116 -10.02 6.22 6.04
CA TYR A 116 -9.94 6.81 7.38
C TYR A 116 -9.44 8.24 7.26
N LEU A 117 -10.35 9.22 7.26
CA LEU A 117 -9.99 10.61 6.92
C LEU A 117 -8.84 11.15 7.75
N SER A 118 -8.92 11.11 9.09
CA SER A 118 -7.83 11.54 9.97
C SER A 118 -6.61 10.63 9.85
N GLY A 119 -6.80 9.30 9.81
CA GLY A 119 -5.68 8.34 9.71
C GLY A 119 -4.87 8.48 8.41
N SER A 120 -5.52 8.90 7.32
CA SER A 120 -4.88 9.14 6.02
C SER A 120 -3.95 10.37 6.00
N SER A 121 -3.88 11.13 7.09
CA SER A 121 -2.89 12.19 7.24
C SER A 121 -1.51 11.69 7.64
N LEU A 122 -1.38 10.43 8.04
CA LEU A 122 -0.13 9.87 8.54
C LEU A 122 0.74 9.40 7.38
N ASP A 123 1.85 10.10 7.17
CA ASP A 123 2.79 9.81 6.10
C ASP A 123 3.54 8.50 6.27
N HIS A 124 4.15 8.05 5.17
CA HIS A 124 4.94 6.84 5.16
C HIS A 124 6.34 6.99 5.76
N ALA A 125 6.79 5.97 6.51
CA ALA A 125 8.21 5.65 6.64
C ALA A 125 8.42 4.13 6.58
N CYS A 126 9.53 3.68 5.96
CA CYS A 126 9.89 2.26 5.94
C CYS A 126 10.34 1.74 7.32
N LEU A 127 10.77 2.65 8.21
CA LEU A 127 10.93 2.40 9.65
C LEU A 127 9.92 3.29 10.37
N PRO A 128 8.65 2.86 10.48
CA PRO A 128 7.62 3.65 11.10
C PRO A 128 7.78 3.69 12.62
N ASN A 129 7.21 4.71 13.24
CA ASN A 129 7.12 4.85 14.70
C ASN A 129 5.70 4.60 15.22
N ALA A 130 4.79 4.17 14.34
CA ALA A 130 3.47 3.69 14.70
C ALA A 130 3.00 2.54 13.82
N CYS A 131 2.11 1.74 14.37
CA CYS A 131 1.53 0.55 13.73
C CYS A 131 0.00 0.60 13.81
N PRO A 132 -0.72 0.40 12.69
CA PRO A 132 -2.17 0.32 12.70
C PRO A 132 -2.64 -1.09 13.14
N SER A 133 -3.77 -1.13 13.83
CA SER A 133 -4.53 -2.37 14.09
C SER A 133 -6.02 -2.10 13.95
N PHE A 134 -6.81 -3.17 13.79
CA PHE A 134 -8.23 -3.05 13.50
C PHE A 134 -9.06 -3.86 14.50
N SER A 135 -10.07 -3.21 15.08
CA SER A 135 -11.13 -3.88 15.85
C SER A 135 -12.41 -3.82 15.05
N GLY A 136 -12.65 -4.86 14.24
CA GLY A 136 -13.64 -4.77 13.15
C GLY A 136 -13.20 -3.72 12.13
N THR A 137 -13.97 -2.64 12.01
CA THR A 137 -13.63 -1.51 11.12
C THR A 137 -12.98 -0.34 11.84
N LEU A 138 -12.87 -0.38 13.18
CA LEU A 138 -12.25 0.67 13.96
C LEU A 138 -10.72 0.63 13.78
N LEU A 139 -10.15 1.73 13.30
CA LEU A 139 -8.70 1.92 13.21
C LEU A 139 -8.14 2.36 14.56
N ASN A 140 -7.22 1.57 15.10
CA ASN A 140 -6.40 1.93 16.25
C ASN A 140 -4.95 2.14 15.79
N ILE A 141 -4.30 3.21 16.26
CA ILE A 141 -2.91 3.52 15.95
C ILE A 141 -2.10 3.40 17.23
N HIS A 142 -1.09 2.53 17.22
CA HIS A 142 -0.21 2.28 18.35
C HIS A 142 1.17 2.83 18.06
N THR A 143 1.70 3.68 18.93
CA THR A 143 3.09 4.15 18.82
C THR A 143 4.06 3.06 19.26
N THR A 144 5.15 2.87 18.52
CA THR A 144 6.19 1.88 18.83
C THR A 144 7.38 2.50 19.57
N GLU A 145 7.39 3.82 19.72
CA GLU A 145 8.37 4.60 20.47
C GLU A 145 7.67 5.79 21.15
N SER A 146 8.41 6.55 21.95
CA SER A 146 7.90 7.80 22.53
C SER A 146 7.76 8.85 21.43
N VAL A 147 6.63 9.56 21.40
CA VAL A 147 6.32 10.55 20.37
C VAL A 147 6.01 11.88 21.03
N ASP A 148 6.88 12.86 20.78
CA ASP A 148 6.74 14.20 21.35
C ASP A 148 5.73 15.07 20.56
N CYS A 149 5.55 14.76 19.27
CA CYS A 149 4.61 15.45 18.39
C CYS A 149 3.98 14.49 17.39
N PHE A 150 2.66 14.52 17.29
CA PHE A 150 1.89 13.62 16.42
C PHE A 150 2.10 13.89 14.92
N ASP A 151 2.58 15.09 14.54
CA ASP A 151 2.94 15.42 13.15
C ASP A 151 4.11 14.56 12.61
N ASN A 152 4.92 14.01 13.52
CA ASN A 152 6.03 13.12 13.19
C ASN A 152 5.64 11.63 13.19
N LEU A 153 4.36 11.31 13.40
CA LEU A 153 3.90 9.93 13.27
C LEU A 153 3.99 9.47 11.83
N ARG A 154 4.51 8.25 11.65
CA ARG A 154 4.69 7.61 10.37
C ARG A 154 4.20 6.18 10.43
N LEU A 155 3.48 5.76 9.40
CA LEU A 155 3.04 4.38 9.19
C LEU A 155 3.84 3.71 8.06
N SER A 156 3.89 2.38 8.04
CA SER A 156 4.31 1.69 6.82
C SER A 156 3.11 1.55 5.89
N TYR A 157 3.24 1.99 4.64
CA TYR A 157 2.26 1.73 3.58
C TYR A 157 2.50 0.37 2.89
N LEU A 158 3.56 -0.32 3.30
CA LEU A 158 4.04 -1.56 2.71
C LEU A 158 3.91 -2.69 3.73
N ASP A 159 3.34 -3.81 3.29
CA ASP A 159 3.08 -4.99 4.14
C ASP A 159 4.26 -5.97 4.18
N LYS A 160 5.36 -5.66 3.50
CA LYS A 160 6.44 -6.60 3.22
C LYS A 160 7.81 -6.01 3.48
N LEU A 161 8.67 -6.85 4.04
CA LEU A 161 10.10 -6.58 4.16
C LEU A 161 10.75 -6.77 2.80
N TYR A 162 11.11 -5.66 2.17
CA TYR A 162 11.84 -5.62 0.91
C TYR A 162 13.08 -4.75 1.06
N PHE A 163 14.05 -4.89 0.15
CA PHE A 163 15.16 -3.94 0.01
C PHE A 163 14.68 -2.55 -0.39
N SER A 164 15.50 -1.53 -0.18
CA SER A 164 15.16 -0.12 -0.43
C SER A 164 14.65 0.14 -1.84
N LYS A 165 15.28 -0.44 -2.87
CA LYS A 165 14.90 -0.23 -4.27
C LYS A 165 13.47 -0.72 -4.57
N PRO A 166 13.09 -2.00 -4.33
CA PRO A 166 11.72 -2.44 -4.51
C PRO A 166 10.70 -1.66 -3.67
N ARG A 167 11.04 -1.26 -2.44
CA ARG A 167 10.14 -0.40 -1.63
C ARG A 167 9.85 0.93 -2.33
N ARG A 168 10.89 1.62 -2.82
CA ARG A 168 10.74 2.88 -3.58
C ARG A 168 9.93 2.69 -4.85
N GLU A 169 10.21 1.64 -5.63
CA GLU A 169 9.44 1.33 -6.84
C GLU A 169 7.94 1.10 -6.54
N MET A 170 7.63 0.36 -5.45
CA MET A 170 6.25 0.13 -5.03
C MET A 170 5.54 1.41 -4.59
N LEU A 171 6.23 2.26 -3.82
CA LEU A 171 5.69 3.54 -3.35
C LEU A 171 5.49 4.51 -4.51
N GLN A 172 6.47 4.64 -5.41
CA GLN A 172 6.36 5.48 -6.60
C GLN A 172 5.20 5.03 -7.48
N LYS A 173 5.06 3.73 -7.72
CA LYS A 173 3.98 3.18 -8.55
C LYS A 173 2.59 3.40 -7.94
N ARG A 174 2.45 3.34 -6.62
CA ARG A 174 1.14 3.33 -5.94
C ARG A 174 0.71 4.70 -5.44
N TYR A 175 1.67 5.52 -5.03
CA TYR A 175 1.48 6.78 -4.30
C TYR A 175 2.28 7.94 -4.91
N TYR A 176 3.00 7.72 -6.01
CA TYR A 176 3.67 8.77 -6.80
C TYR A 176 4.70 9.62 -6.03
N PHE A 177 5.36 9.04 -5.01
CA PHE A 177 6.43 9.71 -4.28
C PHE A 177 7.65 8.81 -4.04
N ASP A 178 8.81 9.46 -3.90
CA ASP A 178 10.06 8.85 -3.48
C ASP A 178 10.24 8.90 -1.96
N CYS A 179 10.39 7.75 -1.31
CA CYS A 179 10.65 7.70 0.11
C CYS A 179 12.12 7.99 0.45
N LEU A 180 12.35 9.04 1.23
CA LEU A 180 13.67 9.48 1.68
C LEU A 180 13.95 9.18 3.17
N CYS A 181 13.19 8.25 3.78
CA CYS A 181 13.43 7.87 5.17
C CYS A 181 14.79 7.17 5.34
N ARG A 182 15.30 7.10 6.58
CA ARG A 182 16.59 6.46 6.92
C ARG A 182 16.76 5.08 6.27
N ALA A 183 15.72 4.25 6.28
CA ALA A 183 15.79 2.92 5.68
C ALA A 183 15.97 2.89 4.16
N CYS A 184 15.57 3.95 3.46
CA CYS A 184 15.73 4.07 2.01
C CYS A 184 17.05 4.74 1.60
N VAL A 185 17.61 5.59 2.46
CA VAL A 185 18.86 6.32 2.16
C VAL A 185 20.11 5.62 2.70
N ASP A 186 20.00 4.84 3.77
CA ASP A 186 21.13 4.08 4.34
C ASP A 186 21.30 2.74 3.61
N GLU A 187 22.15 2.73 2.59
CA GLU A 187 22.48 1.54 1.78
C GLU A 187 23.02 0.38 2.64
N SER A 188 23.63 0.67 3.79
CA SER A 188 24.17 -0.37 4.68
C SER A 188 23.06 -1.25 5.29
N LEU A 189 21.82 -0.75 5.38
CA LEU A 189 20.68 -1.55 5.88
C LEU A 189 20.33 -2.68 4.93
N ASP A 190 20.34 -2.44 3.62
CA ASP A 190 20.05 -3.49 2.65
C ASP A 190 21.15 -4.56 2.66
N LYS A 191 22.42 -4.17 2.76
CA LYS A 191 23.54 -5.11 2.93
C LYS A 191 23.43 -5.93 4.21
N ARG A 192 23.00 -5.32 5.33
CA ARG A 192 22.76 -6.03 6.60
C ARG A 192 21.62 -7.04 6.48
N MET A 193 20.52 -6.67 5.82
CA MET A 193 19.40 -7.59 5.57
C MET A 193 19.82 -8.79 4.70
N ASN A 194 20.83 -8.61 3.86
CA ASN A 194 21.38 -9.65 2.99
C ASN A 194 22.67 -10.30 3.55
N SER A 195 22.99 -10.05 4.82
CA SER A 195 24.25 -10.51 5.41
C SER A 195 24.22 -11.98 5.82
N VAL A 196 25.40 -12.60 5.85
CA VAL A 196 25.59 -14.00 6.26
C VAL A 196 26.64 -14.13 7.34
N ARG A 197 26.53 -15.21 8.12
CA ARG A 197 27.53 -15.53 9.15
C ARG A 197 28.82 -16.00 8.49
N CYS A 198 29.96 -15.53 8.99
CA CYS A 198 31.27 -16.04 8.58
C CYS A 198 31.43 -17.52 8.94
N SER A 199 32.02 -18.31 8.03
CA SER A 199 32.32 -19.73 8.27
C SER A 199 33.50 -19.96 9.23
N ASN A 200 34.39 -18.97 9.39
CA ASN A 200 35.61 -19.08 10.18
C ASN A 200 35.52 -18.43 11.58
N CYS A 201 34.54 -17.56 11.81
CA CYS A 201 34.35 -16.89 13.11
C CYS A 201 32.88 -16.52 13.37
N ASP A 202 32.62 -15.80 14.46
CA ASP A 202 31.33 -15.20 14.83
C ASP A 202 31.05 -13.85 14.13
N GLY A 203 31.89 -13.46 13.16
CA GLY A 203 31.71 -12.25 12.37
C GLY A 203 30.65 -12.37 11.29
N VAL A 204 30.37 -11.24 10.64
CA VAL A 204 29.36 -11.09 9.58
C VAL A 204 30.05 -10.73 8.27
N ILE A 205 29.50 -11.26 7.17
CA ILE A 205 29.86 -10.91 5.80
C ILE A 205 28.66 -10.16 5.20
N LEU A 206 28.89 -8.92 4.80
CA LEU A 206 27.90 -8.11 4.10
C LEU A 206 27.88 -8.49 2.62
N MET A 207 26.70 -8.55 2.04
CA MET A 207 26.53 -8.90 0.63
C MET A 207 25.65 -7.89 -0.07
N GLU A 208 26.02 -7.53 -1.29
CA GLU A 208 25.21 -6.66 -2.13
C GLU A 208 23.90 -7.36 -2.54
N PRO A 209 22.71 -6.75 -2.30
CA PRO A 209 21.41 -7.38 -2.53
C PRO A 209 21.12 -7.83 -3.97
N PHE A 210 21.80 -7.23 -4.96
CA PHE A 210 21.51 -7.43 -6.40
C PHE A 210 22.68 -8.01 -7.19
N SER A 211 23.94 -7.67 -6.86
CA SER A 211 25.12 -8.27 -7.49
C SER A 211 25.64 -9.51 -6.75
N PHE A 212 25.23 -9.69 -5.49
CA PHE A 212 25.72 -10.74 -4.59
C PHE A 212 27.24 -10.70 -4.34
N GLU A 213 27.87 -9.57 -4.65
CA GLU A 213 29.25 -9.30 -4.28
C GLU A 213 29.35 -9.29 -2.76
N SER A 214 30.29 -10.06 -2.22
CA SER A 214 30.53 -10.17 -0.79
C SER A 214 31.69 -9.28 -0.37
N GLU A 215 31.53 -8.52 0.70
CA GLU A 215 32.64 -7.90 1.40
C GLU A 215 33.42 -8.95 2.22
N PRO A 216 34.69 -8.71 2.57
CA PRO A 216 35.38 -9.54 3.55
C PRO A 216 34.65 -9.54 4.90
N CYS A 217 34.84 -10.62 5.67
CA CYS A 217 34.28 -10.68 7.02
C CYS A 217 34.73 -9.48 7.86
N GLN A 218 33.77 -8.80 8.48
CA GLN A 218 34.00 -7.59 9.28
C GLN A 218 34.85 -7.83 10.54
N LYS A 219 35.15 -9.10 10.89
CA LYS A 219 35.96 -9.47 12.07
C LYS A 219 37.31 -10.08 11.70
N CYS A 220 37.34 -11.11 10.85
CA CYS A 220 38.58 -11.84 10.52
C CYS A 220 39.14 -11.52 9.13
N ALA A 221 38.49 -10.62 8.36
CA ALA A 221 38.86 -10.24 7.00
C ALA A 221 38.89 -11.39 5.97
N GLN A 222 38.39 -12.58 6.33
CA GLN A 222 38.25 -13.70 5.41
C GLN A 222 37.14 -13.40 4.39
N SER A 223 37.46 -13.53 3.11
CA SER A 223 36.47 -13.46 2.02
C SER A 223 35.57 -14.69 2.03
N CYS A 224 34.31 -14.50 1.60
CA CYS A 224 33.38 -15.60 1.39
C CYS A 224 33.94 -16.58 0.34
N SER A 225 33.80 -17.88 0.56
CA SER A 225 34.20 -18.85 -0.47
C SER A 225 33.23 -18.80 -1.65
N GLU A 226 33.68 -19.11 -2.87
CA GLU A 226 32.78 -19.16 -4.04
C GLU A 226 31.58 -20.08 -3.80
N LYS A 227 31.79 -21.18 -3.08
CA LYS A 227 30.74 -22.12 -2.70
C LYS A 227 29.70 -21.49 -1.78
N ASP A 228 30.12 -20.68 -0.81
CA ASP A 228 29.22 -20.00 0.11
C ASP A 228 28.42 -18.90 -0.61
N VAL A 229 29.07 -18.14 -1.52
CA VAL A 229 28.39 -17.16 -2.37
C VAL A 229 27.32 -17.83 -3.23
N GLU A 230 27.64 -18.96 -3.89
CA GLU A 230 26.67 -19.69 -4.71
C GLU A 230 25.54 -20.30 -3.86
N ASN A 231 25.82 -20.83 -2.67
CA ASN A 231 24.79 -21.32 -1.76
C ASN A 231 23.81 -20.21 -1.37
N VAL A 232 24.32 -19.01 -1.04
CA VAL A 232 23.48 -17.86 -0.70
C VAL A 232 22.66 -17.41 -1.91
N ARG A 233 23.29 -17.36 -3.09
CA ARG A 233 22.62 -17.04 -4.36
C ARG A 233 21.43 -17.98 -4.59
N GLN A 234 21.65 -19.29 -4.48
CA GLN A 234 20.61 -20.31 -4.63
C GLN A 234 19.53 -20.19 -3.56
N MET A 235 19.88 -19.97 -2.29
CA MET A 235 18.90 -19.78 -1.22
C MET A 235 18.02 -18.55 -1.45
N LEU A 236 18.59 -17.46 -1.94
CA LEU A 236 17.83 -16.23 -2.26
C LEU A 236 16.95 -16.42 -3.49
N GLU A 237 17.42 -17.11 -4.53
CA GLU A 237 16.61 -17.48 -5.69
C GLU A 237 15.42 -18.36 -5.29
N LEU A 238 15.68 -19.40 -4.48
CA LEU A 238 14.64 -20.26 -3.92
C LEU A 238 13.67 -19.48 -3.04
N GLY A 239 14.16 -18.60 -2.18
CA GLY A 239 13.32 -17.75 -1.33
C GLY A 239 12.40 -16.84 -2.15
N ARG A 240 12.90 -16.24 -3.23
CA ARG A 240 12.07 -15.45 -4.18
C ARG A 240 11.03 -16.34 -4.87
N HIS A 241 11.44 -17.53 -5.31
CA HIS A 241 10.52 -18.48 -5.93
C HIS A 241 9.42 -18.91 -4.97
N THR A 242 9.75 -19.23 -3.71
CA THR A 242 8.77 -19.51 -2.66
C THR A 242 7.82 -18.34 -2.43
N GLN A 243 8.30 -17.09 -2.42
CA GLN A 243 7.41 -15.92 -2.31
C GLN A 243 6.43 -15.80 -3.48
N ILE A 244 6.84 -16.14 -4.70
CA ILE A 244 5.95 -16.17 -5.87
C ILE A 244 4.89 -17.26 -5.69
N LEU A 245 5.30 -18.48 -5.35
CA LEU A 245 4.39 -19.60 -5.10
C LEU A 245 3.38 -19.30 -3.99
N LEU A 246 3.83 -18.70 -2.88
CA LEU A 246 2.94 -18.25 -1.79
C LEU A 246 1.95 -17.19 -2.26
N SER A 247 2.37 -16.29 -3.15
CA SER A 247 1.49 -15.24 -3.71
C SER A 247 0.46 -15.82 -4.69
N GLU A 248 0.82 -16.87 -5.44
CA GLU A 248 -0.07 -17.59 -6.34
C GLU A 248 -1.06 -18.48 -5.59
N ALA A 249 -0.60 -19.20 -4.56
CA ALA A 249 -1.46 -20.00 -3.68
C ALA A 249 -2.56 -19.14 -3.03
N LYS A 250 -2.22 -17.93 -2.56
CA LYS A 250 -3.19 -16.95 -2.05
C LYS A 250 -4.24 -16.54 -3.09
N LYS A 251 -3.93 -16.59 -4.39
CA LYS A 251 -4.90 -16.30 -5.46
C LYS A 251 -5.79 -17.51 -5.78
N SER A 252 -5.27 -18.74 -5.68
CA SER A 252 -5.99 -19.98 -6.01
C SER A 252 -6.90 -20.50 -4.91
N ASP A 253 -6.58 -20.23 -3.63
CA ASP A 253 -7.32 -20.76 -2.47
C ASP A 253 -8.72 -20.18 -2.26
N GLY A 254 -9.24 -19.39 -3.19
CA GLY A 254 -10.60 -18.87 -3.09
C GLY A 254 -10.85 -18.06 -1.82
N GLN A 255 -9.81 -17.53 -1.15
CA GLN A 255 -9.94 -16.42 -0.22
C GLN A 255 -10.29 -15.14 -1.02
N SER A 256 -11.40 -15.19 -1.75
CA SER A 256 -12.34 -14.10 -1.77
C SER A 256 -12.93 -14.01 -0.35
N SER A 257 -12.21 -13.34 0.56
CA SER A 257 -12.97 -12.56 1.53
C SER A 257 -13.91 -11.68 0.69
N GLU A 258 -15.20 -11.70 0.98
CA GLU A 258 -16.09 -10.66 0.50
C GLU A 258 -15.48 -9.33 0.91
N SER A 259 -14.72 -8.72 -0.02
CA SER A 259 -13.98 -7.50 0.25
C SER A 259 -14.99 -6.38 0.26
N SER A 260 -15.59 -6.15 1.42
CA SER A 260 -16.39 -4.98 1.71
C SER A 260 -15.45 -3.78 1.83
N PHE A 261 -15.66 -2.77 1.00
CA PHE A 261 -15.09 -1.44 1.25
C PHE A 261 -16.10 -0.73 2.15
N ILE A 262 -15.68 -0.48 3.37
CA ILE A 262 -16.52 0.17 4.36
C ILE A 262 -16.00 1.58 4.52
N VAL A 263 -16.72 2.54 3.91
CA VAL A 263 -16.60 3.92 4.33
C VAL A 263 -17.51 4.08 5.54
N ARG A 264 -16.90 4.20 6.72
CA ARG A 264 -17.61 4.63 7.92
C ARG A 264 -16.90 5.85 8.47
N ARG A 265 -17.67 6.89 8.71
CA ARG A 265 -17.35 7.88 9.73
C ARG A 265 -17.21 7.08 11.02
N ALA A 266 -16.12 7.26 11.74
CA ALA A 266 -15.95 6.64 13.05
C ALA A 266 -17.00 7.26 13.98
N GLU A 267 -18.18 6.67 14.01
CA GLU A 267 -19.18 6.91 15.04
C GLU A 267 -18.92 5.91 16.17
N GLN A 268 -19.07 6.43 17.39
CA GLN A 268 -18.66 5.89 18.69
C GLN A 268 -18.96 4.40 18.91
#